data_AF-A0A699RTG8-F1
#
_entry.id   AF-A0A699RTG8-F1
#
_cell.length_a   1.000
_cell.length_b   1.000
_cell.length_c   1.000
_cell.angle_alpha   90.00
_cell.angle_beta   90.00
_cell.angle_gamma   90.00
#
_symmetry.space_group_name_H-M   'P 1'
#
loop_
_entity.id
_entity.type
_entity.pdbx_description
1 polymer ?
#
loop_
_entity_poly.entity_id
_entity_poly.type
_entity_poly.pdbx_seq_one_letter_code
_entity_poly.pdbx_strand_id
1 'polypeptide(L)'
;ISCSKAQRYMAKGCQTFMAQISAKTKEDKSEGKQLKDVPIVRDFPKIFPEDFPGLPPARPVEFHIDLILGAAPVARAPYRLALSKMKELSKQL
;
A
#
# COMPACT_ATOMS: atom_id res chain seq x y z
N ILE A 1 -9.08 31.19 4.67
CA ILE A 1 -9.15 32.64 4.37
C ILE A 1 -9.84 32.80 3.03
N SER A 2 -10.88 33.64 2.90
CA SER A 2 -11.50 33.90 1.59
C SER A 2 -10.66 34.89 0.78
N CYS A 3 -10.72 34.82 -0.55
CA CYS A 3 -10.02 35.74 -1.44
C CYS A 3 -10.32 37.22 -1.11
N SER A 4 -11.60 37.54 -0.85
CA SER A 4 -12.04 38.87 -0.44
C SER A 4 -11.42 39.36 0.87
N LYS A 5 -11.24 38.47 1.87
CA LYS A 5 -10.56 38.81 3.13
C LYS A 5 -9.06 39.00 2.92
N ALA A 6 -8.42 38.16 2.11
CA ALA A 6 -7.00 38.30 1.79
C ALA A 6 -6.70 39.65 1.12
N GLN A 7 -7.53 40.07 0.15
CA GLN A 7 -7.42 41.38 -0.51
C GLN A 7 -7.55 42.56 0.46
N ARG A 8 -8.47 42.46 1.43
CA ARG A 8 -8.66 43.49 2.44
C ARG A 8 -7.43 43.64 3.37
N TYR A 9 -6.74 42.55 3.69
CA TYR A 9 -5.50 42.61 4.49
C TYR A 9 -4.33 43.21 3.68
N MET A 10 -4.24 42.90 2.38
CA MET A 10 -3.25 43.52 1.49
C MET A 10 -3.46 45.04 1.37
N ALA A 11 -4.70 45.50 1.20
CA ALA A 11 -5.03 46.93 1.13
C ALA A 11 -4.73 47.70 2.44
N LYS A 12 -4.69 47.00 3.58
CA LYS A 12 -4.34 47.55 4.89
C LYS A 12 -2.84 47.57 5.16
N GLY A 13 -2.01 47.18 4.19
CA GLY A 13 -0.55 47.15 4.33
C GLY A 13 -0.02 46.00 5.19
N CYS A 14 -0.84 44.98 5.47
CA CYS A 14 -0.37 43.81 6.22
C CYS A 14 0.59 42.97 5.36
N GLN A 15 1.69 42.51 5.96
CA GLN A 15 2.60 41.58 5.30
C GLN A 15 1.91 40.23 5.10
N THR A 16 1.79 39.80 3.85
CA THR A 16 1.11 38.56 3.47
C THR A 16 2.09 37.59 2.82
N PHE A 17 1.96 36.31 3.15
CA PHE A 17 2.74 35.22 2.57
C PHE A 17 1.79 34.28 1.83
N MET A 18 2.07 34.03 0.56
CA MET A 18 1.35 33.02 -0.22
C MET A 18 2.15 31.71 -0.21
N ALA A 19 1.54 30.65 0.30
CA ALA A 19 2.06 29.30 0.21
C ALA A 19 1.22 28.52 -0.80
N GLN A 20 1.86 28.06 -1.87
CA GLN A 20 1.25 27.17 -2.84
C GLN A 20 1.54 25.73 -2.44
N ILE A 21 0.49 24.97 -2.13
CA ILE A 21 0.60 23.52 -1.89
C ILE A 21 0.18 22.81 -3.17
N SER A 22 1.14 22.43 -3.99
CA SER A 22 0.90 21.52 -5.11
C SER A 22 0.91 20.09 -4.58
N ALA A 23 -0.22 19.40 -4.64
CA ALA A 23 -0.24 17.95 -4.45
C ALA A 23 0.58 17.33 -5.58
N LYS A 24 1.69 16.67 -5.24
CA LYS A 24 2.40 15.86 -6.21
C LYS A 24 1.51 14.66 -6.54
N THR A 25 0.84 14.73 -7.68
CA THR A 25 0.25 13.56 -8.33
C THR A 25 1.38 12.53 -8.46
N LYS A 26 1.08 11.25 -8.19
CA LYS A 26 2.04 10.13 -8.16
C LYS A 26 2.62 9.78 -9.54
N GLU A 27 3.14 10.77 -10.25
CA GLU A 27 4.11 10.61 -11.34
C GLU A 27 5.38 11.42 -11.07
N ASP A 28 5.58 11.81 -9.81
CA ASP A 28 6.89 12.15 -9.34
C ASP A 28 7.70 10.85 -9.23
N LYS A 29 8.31 10.44 -10.34
CA LYS A 29 9.60 9.72 -10.32
C LYS A 29 10.64 10.69 -9.75
N SER A 30 10.40 11.21 -8.53
CA SER A 30 11.38 12.00 -7.83
C SER A 30 12.59 11.10 -7.64
N GLU A 31 13.77 11.63 -7.92
CA GLU A 31 15.08 11.08 -7.56
C GLU A 31 15.27 10.98 -6.02
N GLY A 32 14.20 10.68 -5.28
CA GLY A 32 14.25 10.23 -3.90
C GLY A 32 14.53 8.72 -3.87
N LYS A 33 15.26 8.28 -2.84
CA LYS A 33 15.69 6.89 -2.63
C LYS A 33 14.52 5.93 -2.91
N GLN A 34 14.58 5.21 -4.00
CA GLN A 34 13.61 4.19 -4.37
C GLN A 34 13.87 2.94 -3.52
N LEU A 35 12.89 2.04 -3.38
CA LEU A 35 13.11 0.78 -2.65
C LEU A 35 14.26 -0.04 -3.25
N LYS A 36 14.42 0.05 -4.57
CA LYS A 36 15.56 -0.50 -5.32
C LYS A 36 16.91 0.19 -5.02
N ASP A 37 16.97 1.22 -4.19
CA ASP A 37 18.23 1.83 -3.74
C ASP A 37 18.70 1.25 -2.40
N VAL A 38 17.84 0.49 -1.71
CA VAL A 38 18.18 -0.20 -0.47
C VAL A 38 19.14 -1.35 -0.81
N PRO A 39 20.35 -1.42 -0.22
CA PRO A 39 21.36 -2.42 -0.57
C PRO A 39 20.82 -3.86 -0.58
N ILE A 40 20.06 -4.24 0.45
CA ILE A 40 19.49 -5.61 0.54
C ILE A 40 18.48 -5.93 -0.58
N VAL A 41 17.76 -4.93 -1.10
CA VAL A 41 16.81 -5.14 -2.21
C VAL A 41 17.57 -5.26 -3.52
N ARG A 42 18.62 -4.45 -3.70
CA ARG A 42 19.52 -4.49 -4.86
C ARG A 42 20.29 -5.79 -5.00
N ASP A 43 20.79 -6.29 -3.87
CA ASP A 43 21.64 -7.48 -3.84
C ASP A 43 20.82 -8.77 -4.04
N PHE A 44 19.50 -8.71 -3.81
CA PHE A 44 18.60 -9.85 -3.89
C PHE A 44 17.35 -9.62 -4.75
N PRO A 45 17.50 -9.30 -6.05
CA PRO A 45 16.36 -8.95 -6.92
C PRO A 45 15.40 -10.13 -7.14
N LYS A 46 15.87 -11.39 -7.00
CA LYS A 46 15.03 -12.59 -7.08
C LYS A 46 14.16 -12.80 -5.84
N ILE A 47 14.55 -12.27 -4.69
CA ILE A 47 13.82 -12.39 -3.42
C ILE A 47 12.79 -11.26 -3.28
N PHE A 48 13.09 -10.10 -3.86
CA PHE A 48 12.22 -8.92 -3.90
C PHE A 48 11.79 -8.56 -5.33
N PRO A 49 11.08 -9.45 -6.04
CA PRO A 49 10.56 -9.11 -7.35
C PRO A 49 9.48 -8.03 -7.23
N GLU A 50 9.34 -7.19 -8.26
CA GLU A 50 8.31 -6.14 -8.30
C GLU A 50 6.88 -6.73 -8.31
N ASP A 51 6.72 -7.93 -8.87
CA ASP A 51 5.50 -8.74 -8.83
C ASP A 51 5.79 -10.12 -8.21
N PHE A 52 4.87 -10.64 -7.40
CA PHE A 52 5.03 -11.97 -6.80
C PHE A 52 4.93 -13.08 -7.86
N PRO A 53 5.85 -14.06 -7.88
CA PRO A 53 5.85 -15.15 -8.84
C PRO A 53 4.80 -16.21 -8.44
N GLY A 54 3.52 -15.86 -8.56
CA GLY A 54 2.38 -16.78 -8.40
C GLY A 54 2.49 -17.77 -7.22
N LEU A 55 2.14 -19.02 -7.46
CA LEU A 55 2.36 -20.11 -6.51
C LEU A 55 3.85 -20.46 -6.46
N PRO A 56 4.40 -20.76 -5.27
CA PRO A 56 5.75 -21.26 -5.18
C PRO A 56 5.89 -22.56 -5.98
N PRO A 57 7.07 -22.83 -6.57
CA PRO A 57 7.33 -24.10 -7.22
C PRO A 57 7.02 -25.28 -6.29
N ALA A 58 6.61 -26.41 -6.88
CA ALA A 58 6.43 -27.65 -6.14
C ALA A 58 7.72 -27.94 -5.35
N ARG A 59 7.58 -28.03 -4.03
CA ARG A 59 8.70 -28.35 -3.15
C ARG A 59 8.85 -29.87 -3.07
N PRO A 60 10.07 -30.41 -2.94
CA PRO A 60 10.29 -31.85 -2.72
C PRO A 60 9.71 -32.35 -1.38
N VAL A 61 9.40 -31.42 -0.47
CA VAL A 61 8.86 -31.71 0.85
C VAL A 61 7.38 -31.36 0.86
N GLU A 62 6.56 -32.33 1.24
CA GLU A 62 5.14 -32.16 1.48
C GLU A 62 4.94 -31.63 2.91
N PHE A 63 4.13 -30.59 3.07
CA PHE A 63 3.77 -30.07 4.38
C PHE A 63 2.57 -30.86 4.90
N HIS A 64 2.76 -31.63 5.97
CA HIS A 64 1.68 -32.28 6.67
C HIS A 64 1.13 -31.37 7.78
N ILE A 65 -0.19 -31.36 7.97
CA ILE A 65 -0.84 -30.68 9.11
C ILE A 65 -1.21 -31.77 10.11
N ASP A 66 -0.38 -31.93 11.14
CA ASP A 66 -0.68 -32.84 12.24
C ASP A 66 -1.83 -32.29 13.08
N LEU A 67 -2.91 -33.06 13.19
CA LEU A 67 -4.00 -32.76 14.11
C LEU A 67 -3.76 -33.47 15.44
N ILE A 68 -3.98 -32.76 16.53
CA ILE A 68 -4.07 -33.39 17.86
C ILE A 68 -5.25 -34.36 17.84
N LEU A 69 -5.06 -35.56 18.39
CA LEU A 69 -6.10 -36.58 18.44
C LEU A 69 -7.35 -36.01 19.13
N GLY A 70 -8.49 -36.07 18.43
CA GLY A 70 -9.77 -35.51 18.90
C GLY A 70 -10.04 -34.05 18.51
N ALA A 71 -9.14 -33.38 17.77
CA ALA A 71 -9.42 -32.06 17.22
C ALA A 71 -10.51 -32.14 16.14
N ALA A 72 -11.57 -31.35 16.32
CA ALA A 72 -12.66 -31.22 15.35
C ALA A 72 -12.39 -30.07 14.36
N PRO A 73 -12.82 -30.19 13.09
CA PRO A 73 -12.75 -29.07 12.14
C PRO A 73 -13.52 -27.85 12.64
N VAL A 74 -12.93 -26.67 12.47
CA VAL A 74 -13.57 -25.41 12.86
C VAL A 74 -14.36 -24.86 11.68
N ALA A 75 -15.68 -24.86 11.78
CA ALA A 75 -16.57 -24.16 10.85
C ALA A 75 -17.02 -22.83 11.47
N ARG A 76 -16.78 -21.71 10.79
CA ARG A 76 -17.26 -20.38 11.18
C ARG A 76 -17.86 -19.67 9.97
N ALA A 77 -18.92 -18.91 10.20
CA ALA A 77 -19.50 -18.07 9.16
C ALA A 77 -18.47 -17.01 8.71
N PRO A 78 -18.35 -16.73 7.41
CA PRO A 78 -17.52 -15.64 6.93
C PRO A 78 -17.96 -14.29 7.51
N TYR A 79 -17.01 -13.39 7.75
CA TYR A 79 -17.32 -12.02 8.10
C TYR A 79 -18.01 -11.30 6.95
N ARG A 80 -18.89 -10.35 7.28
CA ARG A 80 -19.52 -9.49 6.27
C ARG A 80 -18.47 -8.57 5.66
N LEU A 81 -18.26 -8.70 4.36
CA LEU A 81 -17.39 -7.83 3.57
C LEU A 81 -18.23 -6.90 2.71
N ALA A 82 -17.78 -5.67 2.53
CA ALA A 82 -18.35 -4.78 1.52
C ALA A 82 -18.06 -5.32 0.11
N LEU A 83 -18.88 -4.95 -0.88
CA LEU A 83 -18.75 -5.44 -2.25
C LEU A 83 -17.35 -5.16 -2.86
N SER A 84 -16.75 -4.01 -2.55
CA SER A 84 -15.40 -3.68 -2.99
C SER A 84 -14.35 -4.63 -2.44
N LYS A 85 -14.49 -5.04 -1.17
CA LYS A 85 -13.59 -6.00 -0.51
C LYS A 85 -13.80 -7.42 -0.99
N MET A 86 -15.02 -7.82 -1.32
CA MET A 86 -15.27 -9.12 -1.95
C MET A 86 -14.62 -9.21 -3.34
N LYS A 87 -14.73 -8.15 -4.16
CA LYS A 87 -14.08 -8.08 -5.47
C LYS A 87 -12.55 -8.13 -5.37
N GLU A 88 -11.99 -7.49 -4.36
CA GLU A 88 -10.55 -7.51 -4.08
C GLU A 88 -10.10 -8.91 -3.66
N LEU A 89 -10.83 -9.56 -2.74
CA LEU A 89 -10.55 -10.92 -2.30
C LEU A 89 -10.63 -11.94 -3.45
N SER A 90 -11.64 -11.83 -4.32
CA SER A 90 -11.76 -12.72 -5.50
C SER A 90 -10.66 -12.53 -6.54
N LYS A 91 -9.91 -11.43 -6.50
CA LYS A 91 -8.75 -11.21 -7.37
C LYS A 91 -7.50 -11.91 -6.82
N GLN A 92 -7.46 -12.18 -5.52
CA GLN A 92 -6.31 -12.77 -4.82
C GLN A 92 -6.37 -14.29 -4.73
N LEU A 93 -7.58 -14.85 -4.71
CA LEU A 93 -7.88 -16.29 -4.73
C LEU A 93 -7.90 -16.81 -6.17
#